data_AF-A0A840D466-F1
#
_entry.id   AF-A0A840D466-F1
#
_cell.length_a   1.000
_cell.length_b   1.000
_cell.length_c   1.000
_cell.angle_alpha   90.00
_cell.angle_beta   90.00
_cell.angle_gamma   90.00
#
_symmetry.space_group_name_H-M   'P 1'
#
loop_
_entity.id
_entity.type
_entity.pdbx_description
1 polymer ?
#
loop_
_entity_poly.entity_id
_entity_poly.type
_entity_poly.pdbx_seq_one_letter_code
_entity_poly.pdbx_strand_id
1 'polypeptide(L)'
;MKRNFILSACLLVMLLPIAGQNEPTAPPPPSPELDLFSNDISPQVEMMNRYGTYPVDLSTGLVDISIPLYTIKTPGGLTMPLTLSFHASGLRSNEREGLVGVRWRWICQ
;
A
#
# COMPACT_ATOMS: atom_id res chain seq x y z
N MET A 1 65.25 24.97 -27.42
CA MET A 1 64.06 25.58 -26.79
C MET A 1 62.70 25.05 -27.29
N LYS A 2 62.60 24.25 -28.36
CA LYS A 2 61.31 23.84 -28.96
C LYS A 2 60.69 22.57 -28.32
N ARG A 3 61.52 21.65 -27.81
CA ARG A 3 61.08 20.36 -27.22
C ARG A 3 60.40 20.52 -25.85
N ASN A 4 60.89 21.45 -25.03
CA ASN A 4 60.35 21.74 -23.70
C ASN A 4 59.03 22.53 -23.80
N PHE A 5 58.86 23.30 -24.88
CA PHE A 5 57.63 24.01 -25.20
C PHE A 5 56.51 23.03 -25.61
N ILE A 6 56.82 22.03 -26.42
CA ILE A 6 55.87 20.98 -26.82
C ILE A 6 55.45 20.12 -25.62
N LEU A 7 56.39 19.76 -24.74
CA LEU A 7 56.08 19.00 -23.52
C LEU A 7 55.22 19.79 -22.53
N SER A 8 55.48 21.10 -22.38
CA SER A 8 54.66 21.99 -21.54
C SER A 8 53.27 22.20 -22.12
N ALA A 9 53.13 22.27 -23.45
CA ALA A 9 51.83 22.39 -24.11
C ALA A 9 51.00 21.10 -23.96
N CYS A 10 51.62 19.92 -24.05
CA CYS A 10 50.93 18.65 -23.80
C CYS A 10 50.50 18.48 -22.33
N LEU A 11 51.30 18.97 -21.37
CA LEU A 11 50.95 18.93 -19.95
C LEU A 11 49.76 19.86 -19.64
N LEU A 12 49.68 21.02 -20.31
CA LEU A 12 48.61 22.01 -20.14
C LEU A 12 47.28 21.57 -20.77
N VAL A 13 47.33 20.78 -21.86
CA VAL A 13 46.13 20.20 -22.50
C VAL A 13 45.57 19.01 -21.70
N MET A 14 46.42 18.29 -20.96
CA MET A 14 46.00 17.17 -20.09
C MET A 14 45.42 17.59 -18.73
N LEU A 15 45.57 18.86 -18.33
CA LEU A 15 45.06 19.42 -17.06
C LEU A 15 43.77 20.24 -17.22
N LEU A 16 43.23 20.37 -18.44
CA LEU A 16 41.91 20.95 -18.63
C LEU A 16 40.86 20.00 -18.03
N PRO A 17 40.06 20.47 -17.05
CA PRO A 17 39.14 19.62 -16.32
C PRO A 17 38.10 19.04 -17.28
N ILE A 18 37.67 17.83 -16.93
CA ILE A 18 36.57 17.03 -17.48
C ILE A 18 35.20 17.73 -17.27
N ALA A 19 35.18 19.07 -17.19
CA ALA A 19 34.01 19.93 -17.05
C ALA A 19 33.29 20.07 -18.41
N GLY A 20 32.73 18.96 -18.89
CA GLY A 20 31.92 18.94 -20.11
C GLY A 20 31.03 17.71 -20.28
N GLN A 21 31.09 16.73 -19.36
CA GLN A 21 30.24 15.52 -19.41
C GLN A 21 29.38 15.34 -18.17
N ASN A 22 28.93 16.42 -17.54
CA ASN A 22 27.69 16.37 -16.80
C ASN A 22 26.59 16.86 -17.74
N GLU A 23 26.07 15.95 -18.58
CA GLU A 23 24.66 16.06 -18.94
C GLU A 23 23.92 16.26 -17.61
N PRO A 24 23.06 17.30 -17.48
CA PRO A 24 22.07 17.26 -16.42
C PRO A 24 21.33 15.96 -16.66
N THR A 25 21.58 14.94 -15.83
CA THR A 25 20.71 13.79 -15.75
C THR A 25 19.40 14.40 -15.31
N ALA A 26 18.55 14.77 -16.26
CA ALA A 26 17.17 15.09 -15.98
C ALA A 26 16.70 13.91 -15.12
N PRO A 27 16.08 14.17 -13.95
CA PRO A 27 15.45 13.07 -13.23
C PRO A 27 14.63 12.31 -14.27
N PRO A 28 14.74 10.97 -14.32
CA PRO A 28 13.94 10.20 -15.27
C PRO A 28 12.52 10.76 -15.21
N PRO A 29 11.87 11.02 -16.37
CA PRO A 29 10.51 11.54 -16.36
C PRO A 29 9.74 10.70 -15.34
N PRO A 30 9.01 11.32 -14.39
CA PRO A 30 8.28 10.54 -13.41
C PRO A 30 7.54 9.50 -14.23
N SER A 31 7.90 8.24 -14.02
CA SER A 31 7.13 7.14 -14.56
C SER A 31 5.68 7.48 -14.25
N PRO A 32 4.70 7.17 -15.13
CA PRO A 32 3.33 7.16 -14.69
C PRO A 32 3.28 6.13 -13.56
N GLU A 33 3.49 6.60 -12.33
CA GLU A 33 3.26 5.88 -11.12
C GLU A 33 1.78 5.62 -11.24
N LEU A 34 1.45 4.37 -11.57
CA LEU A 34 0.08 3.93 -11.62
C LEU A 34 -0.42 4.15 -10.21
N ASP A 35 -1.02 5.32 -9.98
CA ASP A 35 -1.70 5.74 -8.76
C ASP A 35 -3.03 4.98 -8.61
N LEU A 36 -3.03 3.73 -9.10
CA LEU A 36 -4.06 2.72 -8.88
C LEU A 36 -4.11 2.29 -7.41
N PHE A 37 -3.18 2.78 -6.59
CA PHE A 37 -3.25 2.73 -5.14
C PHE A 37 -3.67 4.08 -4.55
N SER A 38 -4.54 4.86 -5.21
CA SER A 38 -5.41 5.76 -4.45
C SER A 38 -6.01 4.89 -3.33
N ASN A 39 -5.75 5.26 -2.08
CA ASN A 39 -6.10 4.50 -0.87
C ASN A 39 -7.63 4.43 -0.61
N ASP A 40 -8.40 4.51 -1.68
CA ASP A 40 -9.85 4.35 -1.72
C ASP A 40 -10.19 2.87 -1.97
N ILE A 41 -9.63 2.00 -1.13
CA ILE A 41 -10.16 0.66 -0.98
C ILE A 41 -11.57 0.76 -0.42
N SER A 42 -12.45 -0.15 -0.83
CA SER A 42 -13.81 -0.18 -0.30
C SER A 42 -13.76 -0.37 1.22
N PRO A 43 -14.72 0.20 1.98
CA PRO A 43 -14.77 0.03 3.42
C PRO A 43 -14.79 -1.45 3.84
N GLN A 44 -15.35 -2.34 3.01
CA GLN A 44 -15.36 -3.79 3.25
C GLN A 44 -13.96 -4.41 3.15
N VAL A 45 -13.17 -3.98 2.16
CA VAL A 45 -11.78 -4.44 2.00
C VAL A 45 -10.90 -3.86 3.10
N GLU A 46 -11.12 -2.60 3.50
CA GLU A 46 -10.44 -1.98 4.64
C GLU A 46 -10.70 -2.76 5.93
N MET A 47 -11.96 -3.16 6.18
CA MET A 47 -12.29 -4.03 7.30
C MET A 47 -11.59 -5.37 7.20
N MET A 48 -11.59 -6.03 6.04
CA MET A 48 -10.89 -7.31 5.86
C MET A 48 -9.40 -7.19 6.21
N ASN A 49 -8.74 -6.13 5.72
CA ASN A 49 -7.33 -5.87 6.01
C ASN A 49 -7.09 -5.62 7.51
N ARG A 50 -8.04 -4.97 8.19
CA ARG A 50 -7.98 -4.75 9.65
C ARG A 50 -7.93 -6.06 10.42
N TYR A 51 -8.75 -7.05 10.08
CA TYR A 51 -8.70 -8.36 10.78
C TYR A 51 -7.36 -9.09 10.57
N GLY A 52 -6.65 -8.84 9.45
CA GLY A 52 -5.31 -9.38 9.21
C GLY A 52 -4.20 -8.67 9.98
N THR A 53 -4.34 -7.36 10.21
CA THR A 53 -3.32 -6.52 10.87
C THR A 53 -3.53 -6.37 12.37
N TYR A 54 -4.79 -6.37 12.80
CA TYR A 54 -5.21 -6.20 14.19
C TYR A 54 -6.34 -7.20 14.50
N PRO A 55 -5.99 -8.42 14.95
CA PRO A 55 -6.97 -9.47 15.19
C PRO A 55 -7.82 -9.18 16.44
N VAL A 56 -9.07 -9.65 16.38
CA VAL A 56 -9.99 -9.74 17.52
C VAL A 56 -9.59 -10.91 18.40
N ASP A 57 -9.05 -10.63 19.58
CA ASP A 57 -8.76 -11.63 20.59
C ASP A 57 -8.92 -11.03 21.99
N LEU A 58 -9.31 -11.87 22.96
CA LEU A 58 -9.42 -11.47 24.36
C LEU A 58 -8.07 -11.00 24.91
N SER A 59 -6.95 -11.52 24.38
CA SER A 59 -5.60 -11.07 24.75
C SER A 59 -5.29 -9.62 24.30
N THR A 60 -5.90 -9.14 23.21
CA THR A 60 -5.76 -7.75 22.73
C THR A 60 -6.77 -6.81 23.39
N GLY A 61 -7.60 -7.33 24.30
CA GLY A 61 -8.69 -6.62 24.95
C GLY A 61 -9.92 -6.44 24.07
N LEU A 62 -10.01 -7.20 22.97
CA LEU A 62 -11.06 -7.06 21.99
C LEU A 62 -11.96 -8.29 21.94
N VAL A 63 -13.26 -8.10 22.17
CA VAL A 63 -14.23 -9.19 22.12
C VAL A 63 -14.63 -9.47 20.68
N ASP A 64 -14.64 -10.74 20.30
CA ASP A 64 -15.21 -11.18 19.03
C ASP A 64 -16.74 -11.21 19.12
N ILE A 65 -17.39 -10.39 18.30
CA ILE A 65 -18.85 -10.26 18.24
C ILE A 65 -19.30 -10.77 16.88
N SER A 66 -19.94 -11.93 16.85
CA SER A 66 -20.51 -12.54 15.63
C SER A 66 -21.97 -12.94 15.85
N ILE A 67 -22.83 -12.57 14.90
CA ILE A 67 -24.27 -12.82 14.92
C ILE A 67 -24.62 -13.66 13.68
N PRO A 68 -24.94 -14.96 13.84
CA PRO A 68 -25.38 -15.77 12.71
C PRO A 68 -26.79 -15.32 12.27
N LEU A 69 -26.94 -14.97 10.99
CA LEU A 69 -28.21 -14.44 10.47
C LEU A 69 -29.00 -15.51 9.73
N TYR A 70 -28.35 -16.20 8.79
CA TYR A 70 -29.00 -17.19 7.97
C TYR A 70 -27.99 -18.21 7.45
N THR A 71 -28.42 -19.42 7.17
CA THR A 71 -27.56 -20.43 6.55
C THR A 71 -28.09 -20.74 5.16
N ILE A 72 -27.34 -20.33 4.15
CA ILE A 72 -27.70 -20.57 2.75
C ILE A 72 -27.45 -22.04 2.45
N LYS A 73 -28.50 -22.76 2.08
CA LYS A 73 -28.43 -24.16 1.65
C LYS A 73 -28.60 -24.22 0.14
N THR A 74 -27.60 -24.73 -0.56
CA THR A 74 -27.69 -24.94 -2.01
C THR A 74 -28.15 -26.37 -2.32
N PRO A 75 -28.78 -26.61 -3.49
CA PRO A 75 -29.21 -27.95 -3.91
C PRO A 75 -28.07 -28.97 -4.02
N GLY A 76 -26.81 -28.51 -4.12
CA GLY A 76 -25.60 -29.36 -4.19
C GLY A 76 -24.97 -29.69 -2.84
N GLY A 77 -25.66 -29.41 -1.71
CA GLY A 77 -25.16 -29.71 -0.37
C GLY A 77 -24.18 -28.68 0.22
N LEU A 78 -23.78 -27.66 -0.56
CA LEU A 78 -22.99 -26.54 -0.02
C LEU A 78 -23.87 -25.73 0.93
N THR A 79 -23.41 -25.64 2.17
CA THR A 79 -24.05 -24.92 3.28
C THR A 79 -23.14 -23.78 3.67
N MET A 80 -23.60 -22.54 3.52
CA MET A 80 -22.80 -21.34 3.77
C MET A 80 -23.50 -20.48 4.82
N PRO A 81 -23.05 -20.47 6.09
CA PRO A 81 -23.57 -19.55 7.10
C PRO A 81 -23.20 -18.10 6.76
N LEU A 82 -24.23 -17.26 6.67
CA LEU A 82 -24.16 -15.81 6.64
C LEU A 82 -24.15 -15.28 8.08
N THR A 83 -23.02 -14.73 8.47
CA THR A 83 -22.76 -14.19 9.80
C THR A 83 -22.44 -12.70 9.68
N LEU A 84 -22.91 -11.92 10.64
CA LEU A 84 -22.60 -10.52 10.77
C LEU A 84 -21.59 -10.34 11.91
N SER A 85 -20.45 -9.72 11.63
CA SER A 85 -19.40 -9.52 12.65
C SER A 85 -19.10 -8.05 12.87
N PHE A 86 -18.85 -7.71 14.14
CA PHE A 86 -18.52 -6.36 14.58
C PHE A 86 -17.11 -6.30 15.16
N HIS A 87 -16.35 -5.30 14.72
CA HIS A 87 -15.02 -5.04 15.24
C HIS A 87 -15.07 -3.96 16.32
N ALA A 88 -14.89 -4.33 17.59
CA ALA A 88 -15.07 -3.38 18.72
C ALA A 88 -13.90 -2.39 18.96
N SER A 89 -12.92 -2.28 18.05
CA SER A 89 -11.87 -1.26 18.17
C SER A 89 -12.51 0.12 18.11
N GLY A 90 -12.29 0.98 19.11
CA GLY A 90 -13.00 2.27 19.25
C GLY A 90 -13.05 3.15 17.98
N LEU A 91 -14.08 4.02 17.88
CA LEU A 91 -14.39 4.87 16.71
C LEU A 91 -13.31 5.89 16.37
N ARG A 92 -12.77 5.81 15.14
CA ARG A 92 -11.88 6.81 14.57
C ARG A 92 -12.67 7.71 13.62
N SER A 93 -12.37 9.01 13.62
CA SER A 93 -13.10 10.01 12.82
C SER A 93 -12.98 9.80 11.31
N ASN A 94 -11.92 9.14 10.85
CA ASN A 94 -11.65 8.90 9.43
C ASN A 94 -12.21 7.55 8.94
N GLU A 95 -13.02 6.87 9.74
CA GLU A 95 -13.52 5.55 9.39
C GLU A 95 -14.79 5.65 8.54
N ARG A 96 -14.74 5.03 7.36
CA ARG A 96 -15.86 5.02 6.42
C ARG A 96 -16.90 3.97 6.79
N GLU A 97 -18.17 4.30 6.58
CA GLU A 97 -19.26 3.36 6.79
C GLU A 97 -19.26 2.30 5.68
N GLY A 98 -19.38 1.03 6.06
CA GLY A 98 -19.61 -0.05 5.11
C GLY A 98 -21.10 -0.24 4.83
N LEU A 99 -21.41 -1.28 4.04
CA LEU A 99 -22.78 -1.62 3.63
C LEU A 99 -23.75 -1.83 4.80
N VAL A 100 -23.24 -2.27 5.95
CA VAL A 100 -24.00 -2.55 7.19
C VAL A 100 -23.68 -1.56 8.30
N GLY A 101 -23.06 -0.43 7.96
CA GLY A 101 -22.58 0.57 8.90
C GLY A 101 -21.10 0.43 9.23
N VAL A 102 -20.64 1.24 10.17
CA VAL A 102 -19.23 1.28 10.59
C VAL A 102 -18.86 0.01 11.36
N ARG A 103 -17.74 -0.61 10.99
CA ARG A 103 -17.18 -1.83 11.62
C ARG A 103 -18.01 -3.09 11.59
N TRP A 104 -19.15 -3.03 10.94
CA TRP A 104 -19.94 -4.19 10.62
C TRP A 104 -19.47 -4.77 9.28
N ARG A 105 -19.34 -6.10 9.23
CA ARG A 105 -19.10 -6.80 7.98
C ARG A 105 -19.91 -8.07 7.90
N TRP A 106 -20.28 -8.41 6.68
CA TRP A 106 -20.80 -9.73 6.35
C TRP A 106 -19.63 -10.72 6.28
N ILE A 107 -19.85 -11.90 6.83
CA ILE A 107 -18.99 -13.05 6.68
C ILE A 107 -19.85 -14.16 6.09
N CYS A 108 -19.37 -14.74 5.02
CA CYS A 108 -19.94 -15.94 4.45
C CYS A 108 -18.82 -16.99 4.58
N GLN A 109 -19.02 -18.02 5.40
CA GLN A 109 -18.03 -19.08 5.64
C GLN A 109 -18.43 -20.37 4.94
#